data_AF-A0A369CGR0-F1
#
_entry.id   AF-A0A369CGR0-F1
#
_cell.length_a   1.000
_cell.length_b   1.000
_cell.length_c   1.000
_cell.angle_alpha   90.00
_cell.angle_beta   90.00
_cell.angle_gamma   90.00
#
_symmetry.space_group_name_H-M   'P 1'
#
loop_
_entity.id
_entity.type
_entity.pdbx_description
1 polymer ?
#
loop_
_entity_poly.entity_id
_entity_poly.type
_entity_poly.pdbx_seq_one_letter_code
_entity_poly.pdbx_strand_id
1 'polypeptide(L)'
;MIAWGLFWILVALSVRSFWWGLKRADRLYQFPTLFGAAWLFYIVPQAFGALSNPSKFPPQVLHDGGMELALLMSIICVQAGWLGYHSRAWKRRGLLPSPKRRAHSHRRLFHAAVLLYVVGFYFQYKLAVLTGGFVAQFTGGGHYGLVWSGLPVRYVFFGQLIYPGLLFALLSFLNRPSAVRGITVALFSVYPLLTVIFLGRRSTLVFIILVILLSLYFMRRWTPPRWTAIAGGVFVFVAIVIMPQYRTITQYGIDMEQIREIQVRSEVADVFSGTGYAEFDSFIVRAAAVQQDLNFGLGSSFYNAVVSMLVPRQIVGGDVKEALMIRIGFDEDSLWKRYGWVMPYGSNPTGPANAFTEFWYFGALFYYFAAIIVRRIWEGALQKENHGMQIWYVMISILIPTAVVGSIFILPGRLITLYLFLTPMLIYASRRRLLTYRGLPIPPEQKEKLAE
;
A
#
# COMPACT_ATOMS: atom_id res chain seq x y z
N MET A 1 -7.10 -9.82 31.91
CA MET A 1 -5.98 -10.79 31.77
C MET A 1 -5.92 -11.42 30.37
N ILE A 2 -7.05 -11.84 29.80
CA ILE A 2 -7.09 -12.47 28.46
C ILE A 2 -6.54 -11.54 27.35
N ALA A 3 -6.96 -10.27 27.32
CA ALA A 3 -6.47 -9.30 26.33
C ALA A 3 -4.94 -9.13 26.33
N TRP A 4 -4.30 -9.06 27.51
CA TRP A 4 -2.84 -9.02 27.62
C TRP A 4 -2.17 -10.28 27.07
N GLY A 5 -2.75 -11.46 27.29
CA GLY A 5 -2.27 -12.71 26.70
C GLY A 5 -2.33 -12.69 25.16
N LEU A 6 -3.46 -12.25 24.59
CA LEU A 6 -3.62 -12.09 23.14
C LEU A 6 -2.63 -11.06 22.58
N PHE A 7 -2.40 -9.96 23.28
CA PHE A 7 -1.42 -8.96 22.87
C PHE A 7 -0.01 -9.54 22.75
N TRP A 8 0.46 -10.29 23.75
CA TRP A 8 1.78 -10.91 23.69
C TRP A 8 1.90 -11.95 22.57
N ILE A 9 0.82 -12.66 22.25
CA ILE A 9 0.78 -13.55 21.07
C ILE A 9 0.92 -12.73 19.78
N LEU A 10 0.20 -11.60 19.65
CA LEU A 10 0.31 -10.71 18.50
C LEU A 10 1.74 -10.16 18.34
N VAL A 11 2.37 -9.73 19.44
CA VAL A 11 3.76 -9.28 19.46
C VAL A 11 4.68 -10.41 19.00
N ALA A 12 4.57 -11.61 19.57
CA ALA A 12 5.41 -12.75 19.23
C ALA A 12 5.30 -13.14 17.75
N LEU A 13 4.08 -13.14 17.18
CA LEU A 13 3.87 -13.43 15.76
C LEU A 13 4.42 -12.34 14.84
N SER A 14 4.28 -11.07 15.22
CA SER A 14 4.80 -9.92 14.46
C SER A 14 6.33 -9.92 14.46
N VAL A 15 6.95 -10.11 15.64
CA VAL A 15 8.40 -10.27 15.81
C VAL A 15 8.90 -11.48 15.02
N ARG A 16 8.23 -12.64 15.10
CA ARG A 16 8.60 -13.83 14.33
C ARG A 16 8.63 -13.57 12.83
N SER A 17 7.61 -12.86 12.32
CA SER A 17 7.48 -12.54 10.89
C SER A 17 8.57 -11.56 10.42
N PHE A 18 8.84 -10.52 11.20
CA PHE A 18 9.89 -9.55 10.92
C PHE A 18 11.30 -10.15 11.06
N TRP A 19 11.56 -10.87 12.16
CA TRP A 19 12.85 -11.51 12.46
C TRP A 19 13.24 -12.57 11.44
N TRP A 20 12.27 -13.32 10.90
CA TRP A 20 12.52 -14.25 9.81
C TRP A 20 13.16 -13.58 8.58
N GLY A 21 12.79 -12.33 8.32
CA GLY A 21 13.39 -11.46 7.32
C GLY A 21 14.83 -11.09 7.64
N LEU A 22 15.08 -10.69 8.88
CA LEU A 22 16.41 -10.28 9.33
C LEU A 22 17.43 -11.42 9.30
N LYS A 23 17.00 -12.68 9.41
CA LYS A 23 17.91 -13.84 9.35
C LYS A 23 18.67 -13.97 8.04
N ARG A 24 18.13 -13.50 6.91
CA ARG A 24 18.83 -13.54 5.61
C ARG A 24 18.56 -12.28 4.79
N ALA A 25 19.61 -11.73 4.18
CA ALA A 25 19.53 -10.46 3.47
C ALA A 25 18.53 -10.46 2.31
N ASP A 26 18.35 -11.61 1.63
CA ASP A 26 17.39 -11.79 0.54
C ASP A 26 15.92 -11.78 1.00
N ARG A 27 15.67 -11.96 2.30
CA ARG A 27 14.33 -12.02 2.88
C ARG A 27 13.80 -10.68 3.34
N LEU A 28 14.66 -9.68 3.49
CA LEU A 28 14.27 -8.36 4.00
C LEU A 28 13.12 -7.72 3.21
N TYR A 29 13.14 -7.95 1.89
CA TYR A 29 12.18 -7.40 0.95
C TYR A 29 10.96 -8.28 0.72
N GLN A 30 10.89 -9.45 1.36
CA GLN A 30 9.80 -10.41 1.16
C GLN A 30 8.57 -10.03 1.98
N PHE A 31 7.40 -10.48 1.51
CA PHE A 31 6.12 -10.21 2.15
C PHE A 31 6.11 -10.38 3.67
N PRO A 32 6.58 -11.50 4.28
CA PRO A 32 6.48 -11.68 5.72
C PRO A 32 7.19 -10.60 6.53
N THR A 33 8.27 -10.03 5.98
CA THR A 33 9.07 -9.02 6.65
C THR A 33 8.42 -7.65 6.56
N LEU A 34 7.98 -7.23 5.36
CA LEU A 34 7.26 -5.97 5.18
C LEU A 34 5.92 -5.98 5.92
N PHE A 35 5.23 -7.11 5.89
CA PHE A 35 3.98 -7.33 6.60
C PHE A 35 4.20 -7.32 8.11
N GLY A 36 5.16 -8.11 8.61
CA GLY A 36 5.50 -8.15 10.04
C GLY A 36 5.97 -6.80 10.58
N ALA A 37 6.70 -6.01 9.78
CA ALA A 37 7.08 -4.65 10.14
C ALA A 37 5.86 -3.74 10.31
N ALA A 38 4.87 -3.82 9.42
CA ALA A 38 3.64 -3.04 9.58
C ALA A 38 2.91 -3.41 10.87
N TRP A 39 2.81 -4.69 11.22
CA TRP A 39 2.20 -5.07 12.51
C TRP A 39 3.03 -4.60 13.71
N LEU A 40 4.34 -4.84 13.70
CA LEU A 40 5.24 -4.57 14.82
C LEU A 40 5.42 -3.07 15.09
N PHE A 41 5.55 -2.26 14.04
CA PHE A 41 5.87 -0.83 14.18
C PHE A 41 4.65 0.07 14.06
N TYR A 42 3.48 -0.45 13.71
CA TYR A 42 2.26 0.37 13.59
C TYR A 42 1.13 -0.13 14.50
N ILE A 43 0.72 -1.39 14.40
CA ILE A 43 -0.43 -1.91 15.16
C ILE A 43 -0.05 -2.18 16.63
N VAL A 44 1.10 -2.80 16.90
CA VAL A 44 1.51 -3.19 18.25
C VAL A 44 1.60 -2.00 19.23
N PRO A 45 2.24 -0.86 18.89
CA PRO A 45 2.27 0.29 19.80
C PRO A 45 0.88 0.82 20.12
N GLN A 46 -0.01 0.90 19.12
CA GLN A 46 -1.39 1.36 19.31
C GLN A 46 -2.22 0.40 20.15
N ALA A 47 -2.05 -0.92 19.95
CA ALA A 47 -2.71 -1.94 20.74
C ALA A 47 -2.24 -1.90 22.21
N PHE A 48 -0.95 -1.65 22.44
CA PHE A 48 -0.41 -1.44 23.78
C PHE A 48 -1.02 -0.21 24.46
N GLY A 49 -1.12 0.92 23.75
CA GLY A 49 -1.78 2.12 24.25
C GLY A 49 -3.25 1.89 24.60
N ALA A 50 -3.98 1.16 23.75
CA ALA A 50 -5.37 0.79 24.02
C ALA A 50 -5.53 -0.08 25.29
N LEU A 51 -4.60 -1.01 25.53
CA LEU A 51 -4.59 -1.87 26.73
C LEU A 51 -4.18 -1.13 27.99
N SER A 52 -3.28 -0.15 27.86
CA SER A 52 -2.75 0.64 28.98
C SER A 52 -3.75 1.68 29.46
N ASN A 53 -4.65 2.15 28.59
CA ASN A 53 -5.70 3.09 28.93
C ASN A 53 -7.09 2.61 28.46
N PRO A 54 -7.69 1.60 29.12
CA PRO A 54 -9.01 1.09 28.73
C PRO A 54 -10.13 2.11 28.94
N SER A 55 -9.98 3.05 29.88
CA SER A 55 -11.03 4.03 30.22
C SER A 55 -11.35 5.01 29.09
N LYS A 56 -10.53 5.09 28.05
CA LYS A 56 -10.83 5.88 26.85
C LYS A 56 -11.98 5.31 26.01
N PHE A 57 -12.33 4.04 26.21
CA PHE A 57 -13.43 3.40 25.52
C PHE A 57 -14.71 3.46 26.36
N PRO A 58 -15.88 3.60 25.72
CA PRO A 58 -17.16 3.43 26.41
C PRO A 58 -17.20 2.08 27.14
N PRO A 59 -17.69 2.00 28.39
CA PRO A 59 -17.70 0.75 29.18
C PRO A 59 -18.37 -0.42 28.46
N GLN A 60 -19.40 -0.14 27.66
CA GLN A 60 -20.12 -1.14 26.88
C GLN A 60 -19.22 -1.81 25.83
N VAL A 61 -18.29 -1.07 25.20
CA VAL A 61 -17.35 -1.64 24.21
C VAL A 61 -16.42 -2.68 24.85
N LEU A 62 -15.98 -2.41 26.08
CA LEU A 62 -15.13 -3.32 26.84
C LEU A 62 -15.94 -4.52 27.34
N HIS A 63 -17.17 -4.30 27.81
CA HIS A 63 -18.09 -5.37 28.20
C HIS A 63 -18.37 -6.33 27.04
N ASP A 64 -18.54 -5.80 25.82
CA ASP A 64 -18.80 -6.57 24.61
C ASP A 64 -17.53 -7.24 24.03
N GLY A 65 -16.39 -7.14 24.74
CA GLY A 65 -15.15 -7.82 24.38
C GLY A 65 -14.43 -7.23 23.16
N GLY A 66 -14.69 -5.96 22.81
CA GLY A 66 -14.12 -5.33 21.61
C GLY A 66 -12.59 -5.44 21.53
N MET A 67 -11.92 -5.39 22.68
CA MET A 67 -10.47 -5.47 22.78
C MET A 67 -9.94 -6.87 22.44
N GLU A 68 -10.53 -7.91 23.03
CA GLU A 68 -10.24 -9.30 22.74
C GLU A 68 -10.55 -9.66 21.28
N LEU A 69 -11.68 -9.19 20.75
CA LEU A 69 -12.08 -9.43 19.35
C LEU A 69 -11.06 -8.83 18.38
N ALA A 70 -10.67 -7.57 18.57
CA ALA A 70 -9.69 -6.89 17.72
C ALA A 70 -8.30 -7.54 17.78
N LEU A 71 -7.85 -7.93 18.98
CA LEU A 71 -6.58 -8.64 19.16
C LEU A 71 -6.62 -10.04 18.54
N LEU A 72 -7.69 -10.81 18.77
CA LEU A 72 -7.84 -12.15 18.20
C LEU A 72 -7.84 -12.10 16.67
N MET A 73 -8.61 -11.20 16.08
CA MET A 73 -8.63 -11.04 14.63
C MET A 73 -7.26 -10.59 14.09
N SER A 74 -6.55 -9.72 14.81
CA SER A 74 -5.18 -9.33 14.46
C SER A 74 -4.23 -10.53 14.41
N ILE A 75 -4.27 -11.41 15.43
CA ILE A 75 -3.49 -12.65 15.47
C ILE A 75 -3.80 -13.53 14.26
N ILE A 76 -5.09 -13.74 13.95
CA ILE A 76 -5.53 -14.58 12.84
C ILE A 76 -5.06 -13.97 11.50
N CYS A 77 -5.15 -12.66 11.31
CA CYS A 77 -4.66 -11.98 10.12
C CYS A 77 -3.14 -12.11 9.93
N VAL A 78 -2.35 -11.92 11.00
CA VAL A 78 -0.89 -12.10 10.95
C VAL A 78 -0.54 -13.54 10.57
N GLN A 79 -1.20 -14.50 11.23
CA GLN A 79 -0.95 -15.91 11.01
C GLN A 79 -1.40 -16.35 9.61
N ALA A 80 -2.55 -15.88 9.13
CA ALA A 80 -3.05 -16.15 7.78
C ALA A 80 -2.08 -15.64 6.71
N GLY A 81 -1.58 -14.40 6.84
CA GLY A 81 -0.56 -13.86 5.94
C GLY A 81 0.73 -14.69 5.95
N TRP A 82 1.20 -15.12 7.12
CA TRP A 82 2.36 -15.99 7.25
C TRP A 82 2.17 -17.36 6.56
N LEU A 83 1.05 -18.02 6.85
CA LEU A 83 0.70 -19.33 6.29
C LEU A 83 0.51 -19.25 4.78
N GLY A 84 -0.14 -18.20 4.28
CA GLY A 84 -0.34 -17.97 2.84
C GLY A 84 0.98 -17.86 2.10
N TYR A 85 1.95 -17.12 2.66
CA TYR A 85 3.27 -16.97 2.04
C TYR A 85 4.05 -18.28 1.94
N HIS A 86 3.95 -19.12 2.98
CA HIS A 86 4.66 -20.41 3.06
C HIS A 86 3.87 -21.57 2.45
N SER A 87 2.62 -21.36 2.08
CA SER A 87 1.76 -22.36 1.46
C SER A 87 2.32 -22.79 0.10
N ARG A 88 2.40 -24.10 -0.10
CA ARG A 88 2.73 -24.71 -1.41
C ARG A 88 1.48 -25.01 -2.25
N ALA A 89 0.29 -24.67 -1.76
CA ALA A 89 -0.98 -25.00 -2.40
C ALA A 89 -1.04 -24.51 -3.85
N TRP A 90 -0.44 -23.35 -4.13
CA TRP A 90 -0.40 -22.77 -5.48
C TRP A 90 0.53 -23.51 -6.45
N LYS A 91 1.58 -24.18 -5.98
CA LYS A 91 2.51 -24.96 -6.83
C LYS A 91 1.87 -26.25 -7.31
N ARG A 92 1.08 -26.91 -6.46
CA ARG A 92 0.52 -28.24 -6.74
C ARG A 92 -0.60 -28.24 -7.79
N ARG A 93 -1.31 -27.13 -7.95
CA ARG A 93 -2.56 -27.10 -8.74
C ARG A 93 -2.48 -26.28 -10.03
N GLY A 94 -1.34 -25.70 -10.38
CA GLY A 94 -1.23 -24.84 -11.57
C GLY A 94 -2.20 -23.63 -11.58
N LEU A 95 -2.82 -23.31 -10.45
CA LEU A 95 -3.96 -22.38 -10.32
C LEU A 95 -3.69 -20.97 -10.81
N LEU A 96 -2.42 -20.60 -10.90
CA LEU A 96 -2.01 -19.32 -11.45
C LEU A 96 -1.02 -19.62 -12.60
N PRO A 97 -1.09 -18.90 -13.73
CA PRO A 97 -0.20 -19.10 -14.87
C PRO A 97 1.23 -18.71 -14.53
N SER A 98 2.21 -19.50 -14.97
CA SER A 98 3.64 -19.19 -14.75
C SER A 98 3.98 -17.85 -15.41
N PRO A 99 4.77 -16.98 -14.75
CA PRO A 99 5.22 -15.75 -15.39
C PRO A 99 5.94 -16.08 -16.69
N LYS A 100 5.34 -15.75 -17.84
CA LYS A 100 6.04 -15.90 -19.13
C LYS A 100 7.28 -15.02 -19.11
N ARG A 101 8.45 -15.60 -19.40
CA ARG A 101 9.69 -14.83 -19.54
C ARG A 101 9.55 -13.88 -20.73
N ARG A 102 9.58 -12.58 -20.45
CA ARG A 102 9.61 -11.53 -21.47
C ARG A 102 10.80 -10.64 -21.22
N ALA A 103 11.72 -10.61 -22.18
CA ALA A 103 12.76 -9.59 -22.20
C ALA A 103 12.13 -8.25 -22.55
N HIS A 104 12.55 -7.18 -21.86
CA HIS A 104 12.03 -5.82 -22.10
C HIS A 104 13.13 -4.92 -22.66
N SER A 105 12.78 -4.07 -23.62
CA SER A 105 13.69 -3.10 -24.22
C SER A 105 13.81 -1.86 -23.32
N HIS A 106 15.03 -1.58 -22.83
CA HIS A 106 15.30 -0.42 -21.97
C HIS A 106 14.86 0.92 -22.58
N ARG A 107 15.02 1.11 -23.90
CA ARG A 107 14.58 2.33 -24.58
C ARG A 107 13.05 2.49 -24.54
N ARG A 108 12.32 1.41 -24.80
CA ARG A 108 10.84 1.43 -24.74
C ARG A 108 10.33 1.57 -23.31
N LEU A 109 11.03 0.98 -22.34
CA LEU A 109 10.73 1.16 -20.91
C LEU A 109 10.90 2.62 -20.49
N PHE A 110 11.95 3.29 -20.98
CA PHE A 110 12.16 4.72 -20.74
C PHE A 110 11.05 5.58 -21.37
N HIS A 111 10.65 5.31 -22.62
CA HIS A 111 9.54 6.04 -23.24
C HIS A 111 8.23 5.85 -22.47
N ALA A 112 7.94 4.62 -22.02
CA ALA A 112 6.80 4.35 -21.17
C ALA A 112 6.88 5.11 -19.83
N ALA A 113 8.07 5.20 -19.23
CA ALA A 113 8.29 5.99 -18.02
C ALA A 113 7.91 7.46 -18.22
N VAL A 114 8.41 8.07 -19.31
CA VAL A 114 8.14 9.47 -19.64
C VAL A 114 6.65 9.69 -19.91
N LEU A 115 6.01 8.82 -20.70
CA LEU A 115 4.59 8.92 -20.99
C LEU A 115 3.74 8.85 -19.71
N LEU A 116 3.97 7.84 -18.87
CA LEU A 116 3.24 7.67 -17.62
C LEU A 116 3.42 8.87 -16.68
N TYR A 117 4.65 9.36 -16.56
CA TYR A 117 4.93 10.50 -15.70
C TYR A 117 4.33 11.79 -16.22
N VAL A 118 4.45 12.09 -17.53
CA VAL A 118 3.89 13.31 -18.12
C VAL A 118 2.37 13.33 -17.98
N VAL A 119 1.70 12.21 -18.27
CA VAL A 119 0.25 12.09 -18.07
C VAL A 119 -0.10 12.28 -16.58
N GLY A 120 0.59 11.58 -15.68
CA GLY A 120 0.33 11.71 -14.25
C GLY A 120 0.57 13.14 -13.73
N PHE A 121 1.66 13.77 -14.15
CA PHE A 121 2.01 15.13 -13.77
C PHE A 121 1.00 16.15 -14.30
N TYR A 122 0.53 16.01 -15.54
CA TYR A 122 -0.52 16.86 -16.10
C TYR A 122 -1.79 16.82 -15.24
N PHE A 123 -2.22 15.63 -14.82
CA PHE A 123 -3.41 15.50 -13.98
C PHE A 123 -3.19 16.00 -12.55
N GLN A 124 -1.99 15.85 -11.97
CA GLN A 124 -1.68 16.49 -10.69
C GLN A 124 -1.64 18.01 -10.79
N TYR A 125 -1.13 18.55 -11.90
CA TYR A 125 -1.19 19.99 -12.17
C TYR A 125 -2.64 20.46 -12.28
N LYS A 126 -3.51 19.72 -12.97
CA LYS A 126 -4.94 20.03 -13.02
C LYS A 126 -5.62 19.96 -11.65
N LEU A 127 -5.19 19.04 -10.78
CA LEU A 127 -5.63 19.01 -9.38
C LEU A 127 -5.17 20.26 -8.63
N ALA A 128 -3.92 20.67 -8.84
CA ALA A 128 -3.37 21.89 -8.25
C ALA A 128 -4.15 23.14 -8.65
N VAL A 129 -4.58 23.24 -9.91
CA VAL A 129 -5.41 24.35 -10.38
C VAL A 129 -6.76 24.40 -9.64
N LEU A 130 -7.37 23.24 -9.34
CA LEU A 130 -8.61 23.21 -8.56
C LEU A 130 -8.42 23.64 -7.10
N THR A 131 -7.22 23.49 -6.54
CA THR A 131 -6.91 23.91 -5.16
C THR A 131 -6.48 25.39 -5.06
N GLY A 132 -6.60 26.18 -6.14
CA GLY A 132 -6.15 27.57 -6.16
C GLY A 132 -4.71 27.76 -6.68
N GLY A 133 -4.15 26.75 -7.35
CA GLY A 133 -2.81 26.78 -7.93
C GLY A 133 -1.81 25.83 -7.26
N PHE A 134 -0.60 25.73 -7.83
CA PHE A 134 0.43 24.82 -7.34
C PHE A 134 0.89 25.15 -5.92
N VAL A 135 1.05 26.44 -5.59
CA VAL A 135 1.43 26.86 -4.24
C VAL A 135 0.31 26.53 -3.25
N ALA A 136 -0.93 26.92 -3.54
CA ALA A 136 -2.10 26.64 -2.69
C ALA A 136 -2.47 25.15 -2.56
N GLN A 137 -1.96 24.29 -3.46
CA GLN A 137 -2.05 22.85 -3.24
C GLN A 137 -1.20 22.42 -2.05
N PHE A 138 0.00 22.99 -1.91
CA PHE A 138 0.95 22.62 -0.87
C PHE A 138 0.85 23.51 0.38
N THR A 139 0.18 24.65 0.30
CA THR A 139 0.02 25.62 1.39
C THR A 139 -1.43 26.09 1.53
N GLY A 140 -1.84 26.57 2.72
CA GLY A 140 -3.17 27.17 2.92
C GLY A 140 -4.35 26.18 2.91
N GLY A 141 -4.10 24.89 3.17
CA GLY A 141 -5.16 23.88 3.32
C GLY A 141 -5.91 23.48 2.04
N GLY A 142 -5.60 24.05 0.87
CA GLY A 142 -6.36 23.85 -0.38
C GLY A 142 -6.51 22.38 -0.79
N HIS A 143 -5.48 21.55 -0.55
CA HIS A 143 -5.54 20.11 -0.85
C HIS A 143 -6.56 19.33 0.00
N TYR A 144 -6.88 19.81 1.21
CA TYR A 144 -7.79 19.13 2.14
C TYR A 144 -9.16 19.80 2.26
N GLY A 145 -9.30 21.03 1.78
CA GLY A 145 -10.60 21.67 1.57
C GLY A 145 -11.36 21.14 0.35
N LEU A 146 -10.73 20.29 -0.48
CA LEU A 146 -11.40 19.67 -1.62
C LEU A 146 -12.41 18.63 -1.18
N VAL A 147 -13.64 18.76 -1.68
CA VAL A 147 -14.61 17.68 -1.69
C VAL A 147 -14.10 16.60 -2.64
N TRP A 148 -13.83 15.39 -2.12
CA TRP A 148 -13.34 14.24 -2.88
C TRP A 148 -14.42 13.60 -3.75
N SER A 149 -15.04 14.39 -4.62
CA SER A 149 -16.05 13.94 -5.59
C SER A 149 -15.83 14.60 -6.94
N GLY A 150 -16.27 13.96 -8.03
CA GLY A 150 -16.19 14.58 -9.36
C GLY A 150 -14.77 14.71 -9.93
N LEU A 151 -14.36 15.94 -10.25
CA LEU A 151 -13.10 16.24 -10.96
C LEU A 151 -11.83 15.89 -10.14
N PRO A 152 -11.70 16.23 -8.85
CA PRO A 152 -10.57 15.81 -8.01
C PRO A 152 -10.28 14.31 -8.06
N VAL A 153 -11.32 13.48 -8.03
CA VAL A 153 -11.16 12.00 -8.05
C VAL A 153 -10.56 11.54 -9.39
N ARG A 154 -11.00 12.11 -10.51
CA ARG A 154 -10.42 11.84 -11.84
C ARG A 154 -8.95 12.20 -11.90
N TYR A 155 -8.61 13.39 -11.40
CA TYR A 155 -7.25 13.89 -11.45
C TYR A 155 -6.33 13.08 -10.57
N VAL A 156 -6.78 12.64 -9.39
CA VAL A 156 -6.02 11.69 -8.56
C VAL A 156 -5.86 10.34 -9.23
N PHE A 157 -6.90 9.80 -9.90
CA PHE A 157 -6.84 8.50 -10.57
C PHE A 157 -5.70 8.45 -11.61
N PHE A 158 -5.63 9.42 -12.52
CA PHE A 158 -4.53 9.50 -13.48
C PHE A 158 -3.25 10.06 -12.87
N GLY A 159 -3.34 10.92 -11.86
CA GLY A 159 -2.20 11.51 -11.17
C GLY A 159 -1.34 10.47 -10.44
N GLN A 160 -1.90 9.31 -10.09
CA GLN A 160 -1.16 8.17 -9.53
C GLN A 160 -0.16 7.56 -10.53
N LEU A 161 -0.22 7.87 -11.84
CA LEU A 161 0.71 7.37 -12.85
C LEU A 161 2.14 7.92 -12.71
N ILE A 162 2.32 8.97 -11.92
CA ILE A 162 3.65 9.48 -11.52
C ILE A 162 4.51 8.37 -10.91
N TYR A 163 3.91 7.55 -10.04
CA TYR A 163 4.59 6.52 -9.28
C TYR A 163 5.16 5.38 -10.16
N PRO A 164 4.38 4.73 -11.04
CA PRO A 164 4.94 3.77 -11.99
C PRO A 164 5.87 4.43 -13.01
N GLY A 165 5.62 5.69 -13.41
CA GLY A 165 6.54 6.45 -14.27
C GLY A 165 7.93 6.60 -13.65
N LEU A 166 8.01 7.01 -12.39
CA LEU A 166 9.25 7.09 -11.62
C LEU A 166 9.95 5.73 -11.52
N LEU A 167 9.21 4.67 -11.20
CA LEU A 167 9.76 3.31 -11.13
C LEU A 167 10.41 2.88 -12.46
N PHE A 168 9.72 3.11 -13.59
CA PHE A 168 10.23 2.71 -14.91
C PHE A 168 11.47 3.51 -15.28
N ALA A 169 11.50 4.81 -14.95
CA ALA A 169 12.66 5.67 -15.16
C ALA A 169 13.86 5.18 -14.34
N LEU A 170 13.65 4.88 -13.05
CA LEU A 170 14.68 4.39 -12.15
C LEU A 170 15.25 3.04 -12.61
N LEU A 171 14.40 2.08 -12.97
CA LEU A 171 14.86 0.79 -13.48
C LEU A 171 15.61 0.94 -14.80
N SER A 172 15.16 1.85 -15.69
CA SER A 172 15.87 2.13 -16.94
C SER A 172 17.25 2.74 -16.70
N PHE A 173 17.38 3.64 -15.73
CA PHE A 173 18.64 4.25 -15.31
C PHE A 173 19.58 3.20 -14.69
N LEU A 174 19.12 2.41 -13.73
CA LEU A 174 19.96 1.41 -13.05
C LEU A 174 20.48 0.31 -13.99
N ASN A 175 19.72 -0.05 -15.03
CA ASN A 175 20.14 -1.03 -16.02
C ASN A 175 21.20 -0.50 -17.00
N ARG A 176 21.01 0.72 -17.50
CA ARG A 176 21.99 1.40 -18.37
C ARG A 176 22.06 2.86 -17.96
N PRO A 177 23.02 3.22 -17.09
CA PRO A 177 23.14 4.57 -16.60
C PRO A 177 23.47 5.50 -17.76
N SER A 178 22.77 6.62 -17.82
CA SER A 178 23.07 7.74 -18.72
C SER A 178 22.69 9.03 -18.02
N ALA A 179 23.38 10.13 -18.33
CA ALA A 179 23.10 11.43 -17.74
C ALA A 179 21.64 11.83 -17.94
N VAL A 180 21.10 11.65 -19.15
CA VAL A 180 19.69 11.92 -19.47
C VAL A 180 18.73 11.15 -18.57
N ARG A 181 18.98 9.85 -18.35
CA ARG A 181 18.12 9.02 -17.48
C ARG A 181 18.26 9.40 -16.01
N GLY A 182 19.47 9.73 -15.56
CA GLY A 182 19.73 10.19 -14.19
C GLY A 182 19.00 11.51 -13.91
N ILE A 183 19.14 12.49 -14.80
CA ILE A 183 18.42 13.78 -14.72
C ILE A 183 16.90 13.55 -14.74
N THR A 184 16.41 12.67 -15.61
CA THR A 184 14.98 12.34 -15.66
C THR A 184 14.47 11.75 -14.34
N VAL A 185 15.23 10.83 -13.72
CA VAL A 185 14.87 10.27 -12.41
C VAL A 185 14.87 11.34 -11.31
N ALA A 186 15.87 12.22 -11.30
CA ALA A 186 15.93 13.33 -10.36
C ALA A 186 14.71 14.25 -10.51
N LEU A 187 14.40 14.68 -11.74
CA LEU A 187 13.21 15.48 -12.05
C LEU A 187 11.91 14.77 -11.67
N PHE A 188 11.80 13.47 -11.95
CA PHE A 188 10.62 12.68 -11.61
C PHE A 188 10.45 12.47 -10.11
N SER A 189 11.54 12.59 -9.34
CA SER A 189 11.49 12.47 -7.88
C SER A 189 11.02 13.75 -7.20
N VAL A 190 11.15 14.92 -7.85
CA VAL A 190 10.78 16.23 -7.27
C VAL A 190 9.35 16.22 -6.78
N TYR A 191 8.37 15.90 -7.63
CA TYR A 191 6.96 15.97 -7.24
C TYR A 191 6.62 15.02 -6.07
N PRO A 192 6.96 13.71 -6.11
CA PRO A 192 6.79 12.84 -4.95
C PRO A 192 7.45 13.36 -3.67
N LEU A 193 8.67 13.91 -3.75
CA LEU A 193 9.36 14.49 -2.60
C LEU A 193 8.63 15.72 -2.05
N LEU A 194 8.12 16.61 -2.92
CA LEU A 194 7.28 17.75 -2.50
C LEU A 194 6.04 17.27 -1.74
N THR A 195 5.38 16.19 -2.18
CA THR A 195 4.23 15.63 -1.45
C THR A 195 4.60 15.00 -0.11
N VAL A 196 5.83 14.52 0.06
CA VAL A 196 6.30 14.03 1.35
C VAL A 196 6.57 15.19 2.29
N ILE A 197 7.31 16.19 1.83
CA ILE A 197 7.76 17.33 2.63
C ILE A 197 6.59 18.25 2.96
N PHE A 198 5.78 18.67 1.99
CA PHE A 198 4.76 19.70 2.22
C PHE A 198 3.38 19.14 2.59
N LEU A 199 3.02 17.94 2.13
CA LEU A 199 1.71 17.34 2.45
C LEU A 199 1.77 16.30 3.58
N GLY A 200 2.97 16.00 4.11
CA GLY A 200 3.18 15.01 5.16
C GLY A 200 2.73 13.59 4.75
N ARG A 201 2.82 13.23 3.46
CA ARG A 201 2.29 11.95 2.96
C ARG A 201 3.21 10.76 3.31
N ARG A 202 2.96 10.17 4.47
CA ARG A 202 3.66 8.96 4.98
C ARG A 202 3.70 7.79 3.99
N SER A 203 2.60 7.54 3.28
CA SER A 203 2.53 6.45 2.30
C SER A 203 3.43 6.70 1.07
N THR A 204 3.58 7.96 0.65
CA THR A 204 4.49 8.34 -0.44
C THR A 204 5.95 8.18 -0.03
N LEU A 205 6.31 8.50 1.22
CA LEU A 205 7.68 8.32 1.71
C LEU A 205 8.07 6.83 1.67
N VAL A 206 7.22 5.97 2.24
CA VAL A 206 7.42 4.51 2.21
C VAL A 206 7.48 4.00 0.77
N PHE A 207 6.66 4.55 -0.14
CA PHE A 207 6.71 4.21 -1.57
C PHE A 207 8.09 4.46 -2.17
N ILE A 208 8.61 5.69 -2.04
CA ILE A 208 9.88 6.11 -2.65
C ILE A 208 11.01 5.24 -2.11
N ILE A 209 11.04 5.02 -0.79
CA ILE A 209 12.05 4.16 -0.15
C ILE A 209 11.97 2.74 -0.72
N LEU A 210 10.80 2.12 -0.76
CA LEU A 210 10.64 0.76 -1.29
C LEU A 210 10.99 0.68 -2.78
N VAL A 211 10.60 1.66 -3.59
CA VAL A 211 10.96 1.74 -5.01
C VAL A 211 12.47 1.75 -5.19
N ILE A 212 13.19 2.57 -4.44
CA ILE A 212 14.64 2.67 -4.52
C ILE A 212 15.29 1.36 -4.07
N LEU A 213 14.94 0.87 -2.87
CA LEU A 213 15.54 -0.32 -2.28
C LEU A 213 15.30 -1.58 -3.12
N LEU A 214 14.06 -1.81 -3.58
CA LEU A 214 13.71 -2.96 -4.40
C LEU A 214 14.31 -2.87 -5.80
N SER A 215 14.38 -1.67 -6.40
CA SER A 215 15.04 -1.50 -7.69
C SER A 215 16.54 -1.80 -7.59
N LEU A 216 17.20 -1.32 -6.53
CA LEU A 216 18.61 -1.65 -6.25
C LEU A 216 18.80 -3.15 -5.99
N TYR A 217 17.87 -3.78 -5.27
CA TYR A 217 17.91 -5.22 -5.03
C TYR A 217 17.78 -6.03 -6.31
N PHE A 218 16.80 -5.74 -7.17
CA PHE A 218 16.61 -6.52 -8.39
C PHE A 218 17.73 -6.30 -9.40
N MET A 219 18.27 -5.07 -9.48
CA MET A 219 19.29 -4.71 -10.46
C MET A 219 20.71 -5.08 -10.02
N ARG A 220 21.04 -4.85 -8.74
CA ARG A 220 22.40 -4.99 -8.20
C ARG A 220 22.52 -6.03 -7.09
N ARG A 221 21.43 -6.71 -6.71
CA ARG A 221 21.38 -7.61 -5.54
C ARG A 221 21.83 -6.96 -4.25
N TRP A 222 21.72 -5.63 -4.18
CA TRP A 222 22.09 -4.88 -3.00
C TRP A 222 21.02 -5.00 -1.92
N THR A 223 21.46 -5.32 -0.71
CA THR A 223 20.63 -5.46 0.47
C THR A 223 21.27 -4.64 1.59
N PRO A 224 20.54 -3.74 2.25
CA PRO A 224 21.12 -2.94 3.30
C PRO A 224 21.44 -3.82 4.53
N PRO A 225 22.36 -3.38 5.41
CA PRO A 225 22.66 -4.10 6.64
C PRO A 225 21.44 -4.28 7.52
N ARG A 226 21.35 -5.39 8.27
CA ARG A 226 20.15 -5.76 9.05
C ARG A 226 19.72 -4.70 10.07
N TRP A 227 20.68 -4.02 10.69
CA TRP A 227 20.40 -2.96 11.66
C TRP A 227 19.70 -1.76 11.02
N THR A 228 19.94 -1.47 9.75
CA THR A 228 19.26 -0.38 9.04
C THR A 228 17.78 -0.67 8.84
N ALA A 229 17.37 -1.95 8.76
CA ALA A 229 15.97 -2.32 8.68
C ALA A 229 15.24 -2.08 10.01
N ILE A 230 15.91 -2.36 11.13
CA ILE A 230 15.39 -2.06 12.46
C ILE A 230 15.29 -0.54 12.65
N ALA A 231 16.39 0.18 12.38
CA ALA A 231 16.42 1.64 12.45
C ALA A 231 15.39 2.28 11.51
N GLY A 232 15.22 1.74 10.30
CA GLY A 232 14.22 2.18 9.33
C GLY A 232 12.78 1.92 9.80
N GLY A 233 12.52 0.77 10.45
CA GLY A 233 11.22 0.47 11.06
C GLY A 233 10.87 1.46 12.18
N VAL A 234 11.84 1.72 13.08
CA VAL A 234 11.69 2.72 14.15
C VAL A 234 11.50 4.12 13.56
N PHE A 235 12.28 4.49 12.56
CA PHE A 235 12.14 5.77 11.86
C PHE A 235 10.74 5.93 11.23
N VAL A 236 10.24 4.91 10.56
CA VAL A 236 8.88 4.92 9.98
C VAL A 236 7.83 5.04 11.08
N PHE A 237 7.96 4.34 12.20
CA PHE A 237 7.07 4.49 13.36
C PHE A 237 7.05 5.93 13.87
N VAL A 238 8.22 6.49 14.18
CA VAL A 238 8.36 7.87 14.67
C VAL A 238 7.80 8.87 13.66
N ALA A 239 8.09 8.69 12.37
CA ALA A 239 7.52 9.52 11.32
C ALA A 239 5.99 9.43 11.27
N ILE A 240 5.41 8.24 11.43
CA ILE A 240 3.95 8.07 11.44
C ILE A 240 3.31 8.82 12.62
N VAL A 241 3.96 8.82 13.78
CA VAL A 241 3.48 9.47 15.00
C VAL A 241 3.56 10.99 14.90
N ILE A 242 4.67 11.54 14.36
CA ILE A 242 4.88 12.99 14.26
C ILE A 242 4.12 13.63 13.09
N MET A 243 3.95 12.90 11.98
CA MET A 243 3.41 13.47 10.73
C MET A 243 2.04 14.16 10.84
N PRO A 244 1.08 13.72 11.66
CA PRO A 244 -0.17 14.46 11.87
C PRO A 244 0.03 15.90 12.37
N GLN A 245 0.88 16.11 13.38
CA GLN A 245 1.18 17.45 13.91
C GLN A 245 2.03 18.27 12.93
N TYR A 246 3.02 17.63 12.31
CA TYR A 246 3.81 18.28 11.26
C TYR A 246 2.91 18.77 10.11
N ARG A 247 1.90 17.96 9.76
CA ARG A 247 0.92 18.28 8.73
C ARG A 247 0.04 19.47 9.13
N THR A 248 -0.39 19.58 10.39
CA THR A 248 -1.18 20.75 10.82
C THR A 248 -0.35 22.02 10.71
N ILE A 249 0.91 22.01 11.16
CA ILE A 249 1.77 23.21 11.11
C ILE A 249 2.07 23.61 9.66
N THR A 250 2.54 22.68 8.83
CA THR A 250 2.93 22.98 7.44
C THR A 250 1.78 23.48 6.56
N GLN A 251 0.52 23.21 6.92
CA GLN A 251 -0.65 23.57 6.12
C GLN A 251 -1.16 24.99 6.37
N TYR A 252 -0.96 25.54 7.57
CA TYR A 252 -1.49 26.87 7.94
C TYR A 252 -0.43 27.99 7.87
N GLY A 253 0.79 27.65 7.44
CA GLY A 253 1.92 28.56 7.29
C GLY A 253 3.18 27.86 7.80
N ILE A 254 4.28 27.91 7.05
CA ILE A 254 5.52 27.25 7.49
C ILE A 254 6.13 28.10 8.61
N ASP A 255 5.70 27.82 9.84
CA ASP A 255 6.34 28.34 11.03
C ASP A 255 7.45 27.37 11.47
N MET A 256 8.69 27.74 11.16
CA MET A 256 9.87 26.92 11.50
C MET A 256 10.12 26.84 13.00
N GLU A 257 9.58 27.76 13.80
CA GLU A 257 9.69 27.73 15.26
C GLU A 257 8.77 26.63 15.82
N GLN A 258 7.50 26.59 15.38
CA GLN A 258 6.56 25.53 15.77
C GLN A 258 7.02 24.12 15.38
N ILE A 259 7.71 23.97 14.23
CA ILE A 259 8.27 22.66 13.82
C ILE A 259 9.37 22.20 14.79
N ARG A 260 10.18 23.12 15.33
CA ARG A 260 11.23 22.79 16.31
C ARG A 260 10.68 22.46 17.69
N GLU A 261 9.50 22.98 18.02
CA GLU A 261 8.80 22.73 19.27
C GLU A 261 8.10 21.36 19.33
N ILE A 262 8.01 20.63 18.22
CA ILE A 262 7.42 19.28 18.21
C ILE A 262 8.25 18.36 19.12
N GLN A 263 7.71 18.07 20.30
CA GLN A 263 8.34 17.18 21.25
C GLN A 263 8.07 15.73 20.86
N VAL A 264 8.95 15.15 20.04
CA VAL A 264 8.87 13.75 19.60
C VAL A 264 8.62 12.77 20.75
N ARG A 265 9.19 13.06 21.94
CA ARG A 265 9.03 12.23 23.13
C ARG A 265 7.60 12.24 23.67
N SER A 266 6.90 13.38 23.68
CA SER A 266 5.51 13.44 24.16
C SER A 266 4.60 12.67 23.22
N GLU A 267 4.74 12.86 21.90
CA GLU A 267 3.90 12.18 20.91
C GLU A 267 4.05 10.66 20.95
N VAL A 268 5.28 10.18 21.09
CA VAL A 268 5.52 8.74 21.26
C VAL A 268 4.94 8.27 22.58
N ALA A 269 5.11 9.03 23.67
CA ALA A 269 4.53 8.69 24.96
C ALA A 269 2.99 8.64 24.90
N ASP A 270 2.34 9.53 24.15
CA ASP A 270 0.88 9.57 23.98
C ASP A 270 0.33 8.34 23.25
N VAL A 271 1.07 7.81 22.27
CA VAL A 271 0.71 6.55 21.60
C VAL A 271 0.80 5.37 22.57
N PHE A 272 1.84 5.31 23.39
CA PHE A 272 2.02 4.21 24.36
C PHE A 272 1.13 4.35 25.61
N SER A 273 0.80 5.57 26.02
CA SER A 273 -0.14 5.84 27.12
C SER A 273 -1.59 5.69 26.68
N GLY A 274 -1.87 5.79 25.38
CA GLY A 274 -3.22 5.69 24.84
C GLY A 274 -4.09 6.92 25.14
N THR A 275 -3.49 8.10 25.35
CA THR A 275 -4.21 9.37 25.57
C THR A 275 -4.83 9.92 24.29
N GLY A 276 -4.18 9.69 23.14
CA GLY A 276 -4.67 10.10 21.82
C GLY A 276 -5.51 9.04 21.11
N TYR A 277 -6.21 9.46 20.04
CA TYR A 277 -6.89 8.56 19.12
C TYR A 277 -5.88 7.75 18.30
N ALA A 278 -6.05 6.44 18.31
CA ALA A 278 -5.32 5.51 17.46
C ALA A 278 -6.27 4.86 16.44
N GLU A 279 -5.79 4.56 15.22
CA GLU A 279 -6.61 3.86 14.21
C GLU A 279 -7.03 2.46 14.72
N PHE A 280 -6.24 1.85 15.62
CA PHE A 280 -6.62 0.61 16.32
C PHE A 280 -7.84 0.76 17.25
N ASP A 281 -8.11 1.96 17.78
CA ASP A 281 -9.27 2.20 18.65
C ASP A 281 -10.57 2.00 17.89
N SER A 282 -10.59 2.47 16.64
CA SER A 282 -11.72 2.23 15.76
C SER A 282 -11.97 0.76 15.48
N PHE A 283 -10.91 -0.07 15.49
CA PHE A 283 -11.07 -1.50 15.32
C PHE A 283 -11.76 -2.11 16.53
N ILE A 284 -11.33 -1.76 17.74
CA ILE A 284 -11.92 -2.25 19.00
C ILE A 284 -13.42 -1.97 19.02
N VAL A 285 -13.81 -0.73 18.75
CA VAL A 285 -15.22 -0.30 18.78
C VAL A 285 -16.04 -0.96 17.66
N ARG A 286 -15.51 -1.02 16.43
CA ARG A 286 -16.19 -1.69 15.30
C ARG A 286 -16.34 -3.19 15.51
N ALA A 287 -15.33 -3.84 16.05
CA ALA A 287 -15.36 -5.28 16.30
C ALA A 287 -16.45 -5.63 17.33
N ALA A 288 -16.57 -4.85 18.40
CA ALA A 288 -17.65 -4.99 19.37
C ALA A 288 -19.02 -4.81 18.72
N ALA A 289 -19.24 -3.70 18.00
CA ALA A 289 -20.52 -3.43 17.35
C ALA A 289 -20.93 -4.53 16.37
N VAL A 290 -20.04 -4.91 15.44
CA VAL A 290 -20.32 -5.94 14.43
C VAL A 290 -20.58 -7.30 15.07
N GLN A 291 -19.86 -7.65 16.14
CA GLN A 291 -20.08 -8.92 16.83
C GLN A 291 -21.47 -8.99 17.48
N GLN A 292 -21.95 -7.87 18.00
CA GLN A 292 -23.25 -7.82 18.68
C GLN A 292 -24.41 -7.71 17.69
N ASP A 293 -24.26 -6.90 16.64
CA ASP A 293 -25.30 -6.70 15.62
C ASP A 293 -25.33 -7.85 14.60
N LEU A 294 -24.24 -8.63 14.50
CA LEU A 294 -24.01 -9.65 13.46
C LEU A 294 -24.26 -9.12 12.03
N ASN A 295 -24.09 -7.81 11.85
CA ASN A 295 -24.36 -7.12 10.61
C ASN A 295 -23.08 -6.96 9.80
N PHE A 296 -22.82 -7.95 8.94
CA PHE A 296 -21.61 -8.01 8.12
C PHE A 296 -21.82 -7.35 6.74
N GLY A 297 -20.79 -6.67 6.23
CA GLY A 297 -20.80 -6.09 4.89
C GLY A 297 -20.84 -7.10 3.75
N LEU A 298 -20.41 -8.35 3.98
CA LEU A 298 -20.39 -9.44 3.00
C LEU A 298 -19.68 -9.08 1.68
N GLY A 299 -18.72 -8.16 1.72
CA GLY A 299 -17.97 -7.69 0.57
C GLY A 299 -18.55 -6.45 -0.10
N SER A 300 -19.56 -5.80 0.49
CA SER A 300 -20.11 -4.54 -0.02
C SER A 300 -19.03 -3.47 -0.14
N SER A 301 -18.14 -3.34 0.86
CA SER A 301 -16.99 -2.42 0.76
C SER A 301 -16.04 -2.76 -0.38
N PHE A 302 -15.78 -4.05 -0.63
CA PHE A 302 -14.94 -4.49 -1.74
C PHE A 302 -15.58 -4.11 -3.08
N TYR A 303 -16.86 -4.44 -3.24
CA TYR A 303 -17.59 -4.19 -4.47
C TYR A 303 -17.72 -2.67 -4.73
N ASN A 304 -18.07 -1.89 -3.70
CA ASN A 304 -18.16 -0.43 -3.77
C ASN A 304 -16.79 0.21 -4.04
N ALA A 305 -15.70 -0.35 -3.54
CA ALA A 305 -14.34 0.10 -3.88
C ALA A 305 -14.04 -0.12 -5.38
N VAL A 306 -14.48 -1.24 -5.96
CA VAL A 306 -14.32 -1.49 -7.40
C VAL A 306 -15.20 -0.54 -8.22
N VAL A 307 -16.48 -0.40 -7.88
CA VAL A 307 -17.41 0.52 -8.57
C VAL A 307 -16.92 1.97 -8.46
N SER A 308 -16.49 2.40 -7.27
CA SER A 308 -16.01 3.78 -7.06
C SER A 308 -14.79 4.12 -7.91
N MET A 309 -13.87 3.16 -8.11
CA MET A 309 -12.66 3.34 -8.92
C MET A 309 -12.88 3.16 -10.43
N LEU A 310 -13.71 2.19 -10.84
CA LEU A 310 -13.83 1.81 -12.26
C LEU A 310 -15.02 2.43 -12.98
N VAL A 311 -16.08 2.81 -12.26
CA VAL A 311 -17.29 3.38 -12.87
C VAL A 311 -17.23 4.91 -12.72
N PRO A 312 -16.88 5.64 -13.80
CA PRO A 312 -16.77 7.10 -13.74
C PRO A 312 -18.16 7.73 -13.69
N ARG A 313 -18.44 8.46 -12.61
CA ARG A 313 -19.72 9.15 -12.37
C ARG A 313 -20.12 10.09 -13.51
N GLN A 314 -19.15 10.64 -14.23
CA GLN A 314 -19.38 11.60 -15.30
C GLN A 314 -19.86 10.96 -16.61
N ILE A 315 -19.58 9.68 -16.84
CA ILE A 315 -20.01 8.98 -18.06
C ILE A 315 -21.37 8.34 -17.84
N VAL A 316 -21.55 7.66 -16.70
CA VAL A 316 -22.79 6.93 -16.42
C VAL A 316 -23.83 7.73 -15.65
N GLY A 317 -23.45 8.90 -15.09
CA GLY A 317 -24.30 9.69 -14.21
C GLY A 317 -24.14 9.34 -12.73
N GLY A 318 -24.59 10.24 -11.86
CA GLY A 318 -24.62 10.06 -10.41
C GLY A 318 -25.52 8.91 -9.98
N ASP A 319 -26.73 8.90 -10.51
CA ASP A 319 -27.79 8.00 -10.07
C ASP A 319 -27.48 6.55 -10.44
N VAL A 320 -26.92 6.31 -11.64
CA VAL A 320 -26.49 4.97 -12.05
C VAL A 320 -25.34 4.49 -11.17
N LYS A 321 -24.36 5.34 -10.87
CA LYS A 321 -23.25 4.95 -10.00
C LYS A 321 -23.73 4.64 -8.59
N GLU A 322 -24.66 5.42 -8.06
CA GLU A 322 -25.23 5.20 -6.73
C GLU A 322 -26.11 3.96 -6.69
N ALA A 323 -26.93 3.72 -7.73
CA ALA A 323 -27.73 2.51 -7.87
C ALA A 323 -26.88 1.24 -7.99
N LEU A 324 -25.65 1.36 -8.51
CA LEU A 324 -24.69 0.27 -8.50
C LEU A 324 -24.14 -0.01 -7.11
N MET A 325 -24.05 0.97 -6.21
CA MET A 325 -23.46 0.77 -4.88
C MET A 325 -24.35 -0.10 -3.98
N ILE A 326 -23.73 -1.06 -3.31
CA ILE A 326 -24.41 -1.95 -2.38
C ILE A 326 -24.36 -1.34 -0.98
N ARG A 327 -25.53 -1.03 -0.41
CA ARG A 327 -25.68 -0.51 0.95
C ARG A 327 -26.12 -1.62 1.90
N ILE A 328 -25.28 -2.62 2.06
CA ILE A 328 -25.49 -3.74 2.97
C ILE A 328 -24.35 -3.75 3.98
N GLY A 329 -24.70 -4.02 5.25
CA GLY A 329 -23.75 -4.26 6.31
C GLY A 329 -23.66 -3.16 7.34
N PHE A 330 -22.51 -3.13 7.99
CA PHE A 330 -22.16 -2.22 9.06
C PHE A 330 -22.34 -0.75 8.67
N ASP A 331 -23.20 -0.05 9.41
CA ASP A 331 -23.45 1.38 9.30
C ASP A 331 -22.62 2.12 10.36
N GLU A 332 -21.89 3.17 9.99
CA GLU A 332 -21.10 3.93 10.96
C GLU A 332 -21.97 4.61 12.02
N ASP A 333 -23.22 4.96 11.68
CA ASP A 333 -24.18 5.52 12.64
C ASP A 333 -24.53 4.52 13.75
N SER A 334 -24.33 3.21 13.51
CA SER A 334 -24.51 2.18 14.55
C SER A 334 -23.54 2.37 15.72
N LEU A 335 -22.33 2.87 15.48
CA LEU A 335 -21.35 3.12 16.54
C LEU A 335 -21.80 4.22 17.48
N TRP A 336 -22.33 5.30 16.92
CA TRP A 336 -22.89 6.38 17.69
C TRP A 336 -24.12 5.92 18.48
N LYS A 337 -25.07 5.25 17.81
CA LYS A 337 -26.30 4.77 18.44
C LYS A 337 -26.03 3.79 19.58
N ARG A 338 -25.03 2.92 19.43
CA ARG A 338 -24.74 1.83 20.39
C ARG A 338 -23.79 2.26 21.51
N TYR A 339 -22.76 3.03 21.19
CA TYR A 339 -21.67 3.33 22.13
C TYR A 339 -21.41 4.82 22.32
N GLY A 340 -22.16 5.71 21.65
CA GLY A 340 -21.87 7.15 21.66
C GLY A 340 -20.49 7.48 21.06
N TRP A 341 -19.96 6.59 20.21
CA TRP A 341 -18.59 6.72 19.69
C TRP A 341 -18.59 7.26 18.27
N VAL A 342 -17.75 8.25 18.00
CA VAL A 342 -17.58 8.87 16.69
C VAL A 342 -16.13 8.74 16.24
N MET A 343 -15.93 8.28 15.00
CA MET A 343 -14.61 8.24 14.39
C MET A 343 -14.13 9.67 14.07
N PRO A 344 -12.94 10.10 14.51
CA PRO A 344 -12.41 11.41 14.17
C PRO A 344 -12.24 11.57 12.66
N TYR A 345 -12.54 12.77 12.15
CA TYR A 345 -12.43 13.09 10.74
C TYR A 345 -11.04 12.79 10.17
N GLY A 346 -10.99 12.20 8.97
CA GLY A 346 -9.74 11.85 8.30
C GLY A 346 -9.09 10.54 8.79
N SER A 347 -9.68 9.89 9.78
CA SER A 347 -9.31 8.54 10.19
C SER A 347 -9.91 7.51 9.23
N ASN A 348 -9.24 6.37 9.09
CA ASN A 348 -9.80 5.24 8.36
C ASN A 348 -9.70 4.00 9.23
N PRO A 349 -10.66 3.06 9.12
CA PRO A 349 -10.51 1.75 9.73
C PRO A 349 -9.27 1.04 9.16
N THR A 350 -8.59 0.32 10.05
CA THR A 350 -7.43 -0.50 9.68
C THR A 350 -7.87 -1.70 8.83
N GLY A 351 -6.94 -2.31 8.10
CA GLY A 351 -7.24 -3.44 7.23
C GLY A 351 -7.89 -4.62 7.95
N PRO A 352 -7.39 -5.02 9.14
CA PRO A 352 -8.02 -6.04 9.96
C PRO A 352 -9.42 -5.66 10.41
N ALA A 353 -9.66 -4.38 10.72
CA ALA A 353 -10.99 -3.86 11.08
C ALA A 353 -11.96 -4.02 9.92
N ASN A 354 -11.60 -3.55 8.72
CA ASN A 354 -12.40 -3.75 7.52
C ASN A 354 -12.67 -5.23 7.26
N ALA A 355 -11.64 -6.07 7.33
CA ALA A 355 -11.79 -7.50 7.07
C ALA A 355 -12.80 -8.14 8.03
N PHE A 356 -12.77 -7.73 9.30
CA PHE A 356 -13.70 -8.20 10.33
C PHE A 356 -15.13 -7.68 10.10
N THR A 357 -15.29 -6.40 9.78
CA THR A 357 -16.62 -5.83 9.53
C THR A 357 -17.29 -6.41 8.30
N GLU A 358 -16.52 -6.85 7.31
CA GLU A 358 -17.05 -7.44 6.07
C GLU A 358 -17.33 -8.94 6.19
N PHE A 359 -16.43 -9.71 6.80
CA PHE A 359 -16.48 -11.17 6.74
C PHE A 359 -16.17 -11.85 8.08
N TRP A 360 -16.24 -11.12 9.19
CA TRP A 360 -15.86 -11.62 10.51
C TRP A 360 -14.42 -12.17 10.50
N TYR A 361 -14.14 -13.23 11.26
CA TYR A 361 -12.84 -13.89 11.25
C TYR A 361 -12.44 -14.48 9.89
N PHE A 362 -13.39 -14.79 9.00
CA PHE A 362 -13.07 -15.24 7.64
C PHE A 362 -12.40 -14.16 6.79
N GLY A 363 -12.50 -12.89 7.18
CA GLY A 363 -11.76 -11.79 6.57
C GLY A 363 -10.25 -12.01 6.55
N ALA A 364 -9.70 -12.80 7.48
CA ALA A 364 -8.28 -13.13 7.51
C ALA A 364 -7.82 -13.92 6.26
N LEU A 365 -8.73 -14.61 5.56
CA LEU A 365 -8.42 -15.32 4.32
C LEU A 365 -7.92 -14.39 3.21
N PHE A 366 -8.32 -13.12 3.21
CA PHE A 366 -7.78 -12.14 2.25
C PHE A 366 -6.28 -11.93 2.43
N TYR A 367 -5.76 -11.93 3.66
CA TYR A 367 -4.32 -11.86 3.92
C TYR A 367 -3.61 -13.15 3.48
N TYR A 368 -4.23 -14.31 3.68
CA TYR A 368 -3.71 -15.58 3.19
C TYR A 368 -3.55 -15.59 1.66
N PHE A 369 -4.60 -15.21 0.93
CA PHE A 369 -4.56 -15.16 -0.53
C PHE A 369 -3.63 -14.07 -1.06
N ALA A 370 -3.62 -12.88 -0.45
CA ALA A 370 -2.70 -11.81 -0.81
C ALA A 370 -1.24 -12.29 -0.67
N ALA A 371 -0.90 -12.98 0.41
CA ALA A 371 0.44 -13.51 0.62
C ALA A 371 0.84 -14.55 -0.44
N ILE A 372 -0.08 -15.41 -0.88
CA ILE A 372 0.15 -16.36 -1.99
C ILE A 372 0.46 -15.61 -3.28
N ILE A 373 -0.34 -14.60 -3.63
CA ILE A 373 -0.16 -13.80 -4.85
C ILE A 373 1.21 -13.11 -4.81
N VAL A 374 1.54 -12.44 -3.71
CA VAL A 374 2.82 -11.75 -3.54
C VAL A 374 4.00 -12.72 -3.61
N ARG A 375 3.91 -13.90 -2.98
CA ARG A 375 4.95 -14.94 -3.05
C ARG A 375 5.22 -15.34 -4.49
N ARG A 376 4.18 -15.52 -5.29
CA ARG A 376 4.31 -15.92 -6.69
C ARG A 376 4.99 -14.83 -7.52
N ILE A 377 4.59 -13.58 -7.33
CA ILE A 377 5.17 -12.44 -8.04
C ILE A 377 6.64 -12.27 -7.64
N TRP A 378 6.98 -12.45 -6.36
CA TRP A 378 8.36 -12.47 -5.88
C TRP A 378 9.21 -13.53 -6.58
N GLU A 379 8.75 -14.80 -6.61
CA GLU A 379 9.47 -15.88 -7.29
C GLU A 379 9.66 -15.59 -8.79
N GLY A 380 8.68 -14.94 -9.42
CA GLY A 380 8.80 -14.45 -10.80
C GLY A 380 9.82 -13.32 -10.96
N ALA A 381 9.86 -12.37 -10.04
CA ALA A 381 10.74 -11.20 -10.05
C ALA A 381 12.22 -11.57 -9.81
N LEU A 382 12.48 -12.68 -9.11
CA LEU A 382 13.84 -13.17 -8.89
C LEU A 382 14.55 -13.61 -10.20
N GLN A 383 13.78 -13.92 -11.25
CA GLN A 383 14.33 -14.27 -12.56
C GLN A 383 14.97 -13.03 -13.22
N LYS A 384 16.28 -13.09 -13.49
CA LYS A 384 17.09 -11.94 -13.98
C LYS A 384 16.48 -11.22 -15.19
N GLU A 385 15.86 -11.94 -16.13
CA GLU A 385 15.32 -11.34 -17.37
C GLU A 385 13.86 -10.84 -17.23
N ASN A 386 13.21 -11.04 -16.09
CA ASN A 386 11.78 -10.77 -15.93
C ASN A 386 11.51 -9.38 -15.32
N HIS A 387 11.90 -8.32 -16.03
CA HIS A 387 11.69 -6.94 -15.58
C HIS A 387 10.22 -6.61 -15.31
N GLY A 388 9.29 -7.23 -16.05
CA GLY A 388 7.85 -7.05 -15.82
C GLY A 388 7.41 -7.51 -14.43
N MET A 389 7.85 -8.69 -13.99
CA MET A 389 7.54 -9.17 -12.64
C MET A 389 8.26 -8.37 -11.55
N GLN A 390 9.45 -7.85 -11.82
CA GLN A 390 10.14 -6.95 -10.88
C GLN A 390 9.34 -5.66 -10.68
N ILE A 391 8.86 -5.04 -11.77
CA ILE A 391 8.00 -3.86 -11.73
C ILE A 391 6.72 -4.15 -10.93
N TRP A 392 6.04 -5.26 -11.25
CA TRP A 392 4.84 -5.68 -10.53
C TRP A 392 5.09 -5.89 -9.04
N TYR A 393 6.21 -6.54 -8.69
CA TYR A 393 6.57 -6.76 -7.29
C TYR A 393 6.79 -5.44 -6.56
N VAL A 394 7.52 -4.50 -7.15
CA VAL A 394 7.77 -3.19 -6.54
C VAL A 394 6.46 -2.45 -6.29
N MET A 395 5.56 -2.43 -7.28
CA MET A 395 4.27 -1.74 -7.16
C MET A 395 3.32 -2.40 -6.17
N ILE A 396 3.37 -3.73 -6.02
CA ILE A 396 2.55 -4.44 -5.03
C ILE A 396 3.16 -4.38 -3.63
N SER A 397 4.48 -4.21 -3.50
CA SER A 397 5.15 -4.21 -2.19
C SER A 397 4.67 -3.09 -1.27
N ILE A 398 4.33 -1.91 -1.80
CA ILE A 398 3.70 -0.84 -1.00
C ILE A 398 2.30 -1.21 -0.50
N LEU A 399 1.60 -2.05 -1.25
CA LEU A 399 0.25 -2.46 -0.89
C LEU A 399 0.26 -3.37 0.34
N ILE A 400 1.40 -4.01 0.67
CA ILE A 400 1.54 -4.93 1.80
C ILE A 400 1.37 -4.19 3.14
N PRO A 401 2.16 -3.15 3.50
CA PRO A 401 1.88 -2.36 4.70
C PRO A 401 0.53 -1.65 4.63
N THR A 402 0.14 -1.16 3.45
CA THR A 402 -1.12 -0.43 3.27
C THR A 402 -2.33 -1.31 3.63
N ALA A 403 -2.27 -2.61 3.34
CA ALA A 403 -3.33 -3.57 3.68
C ALA A 403 -3.45 -3.85 5.18
N VAL A 404 -2.48 -3.45 6.00
CA VAL A 404 -2.53 -3.55 7.47
C VAL A 404 -3.00 -2.21 8.04
N VAL A 405 -2.32 -1.14 7.64
CA VAL A 405 -2.54 0.23 8.16
C VAL A 405 -3.91 0.76 7.73
N GLY A 406 -4.24 0.68 6.45
CA GLY A 406 -5.54 1.05 5.92
C GLY A 406 -6.30 -0.17 5.41
N SER A 407 -7.29 0.02 4.55
CA SER A 407 -8.18 -1.08 4.13
C SER A 407 -7.53 -2.11 3.20
N ILE A 408 -7.72 -3.40 3.49
CA ILE A 408 -7.35 -4.50 2.59
C ILE A 408 -8.17 -4.52 1.30
N PHE A 409 -9.38 -3.95 1.30
CA PHE A 409 -10.27 -3.93 0.13
C PHE A 409 -9.91 -2.84 -0.88
N ILE A 410 -8.96 -1.96 -0.55
CA ILE A 410 -8.35 -1.07 -1.54
C ILE A 410 -7.41 -1.85 -2.47
N LEU A 411 -6.90 -3.01 -2.05
CA LEU A 411 -5.99 -3.84 -2.85
C LEU A 411 -6.54 -4.15 -4.23
N PRO A 412 -7.76 -4.68 -4.40
CA PRO A 412 -8.24 -5.20 -5.68
C PRO A 412 -8.48 -4.05 -6.67
N GLY A 413 -9.08 -2.95 -6.22
CA GLY A 413 -9.21 -1.74 -7.04
C GLY A 413 -7.84 -1.20 -7.49
N ARG A 414 -6.86 -1.12 -6.58
CA ARG A 414 -5.49 -0.74 -6.95
C ARG A 414 -4.83 -1.74 -7.89
N LEU A 415 -5.02 -3.04 -7.70
CA LEU A 415 -4.49 -4.07 -8.58
C LEU A 415 -5.07 -3.98 -9.99
N ILE A 416 -6.36 -3.67 -10.12
CA ILE A 416 -7.00 -3.45 -11.41
C ILE A 416 -6.42 -2.19 -12.08
N THR A 417 -6.29 -1.09 -11.34
CA THR A 417 -5.64 0.14 -11.85
C THR A 417 -4.21 -0.13 -12.31
N LEU A 418 -3.40 -0.82 -11.49
CA LEU A 418 -2.05 -1.24 -11.86
C LEU A 418 -2.07 -2.14 -13.09
N TYR A 419 -3.03 -3.05 -13.20
CA TYR A 419 -3.15 -3.94 -14.35
C TYR A 419 -3.47 -3.16 -15.63
N LEU A 420 -4.43 -2.22 -15.58
CA LEU A 420 -4.85 -1.40 -16.71
C LEU A 420 -3.73 -0.52 -17.23
N PHE A 421 -2.89 0.04 -16.35
CA PHE A 421 -1.84 0.98 -16.77
C PHE A 421 -0.48 0.33 -16.99
N LEU A 422 -0.08 -0.63 -16.16
CA LEU A 422 1.23 -1.28 -16.30
C LEU A 422 1.26 -2.29 -17.43
N THR A 423 0.19 -3.07 -17.61
CA THR A 423 0.21 -4.19 -18.57
C THR A 423 0.41 -3.73 -20.02
N PRO A 424 -0.31 -2.69 -20.52
CA PRO A 424 -0.07 -2.18 -21.87
C PRO A 424 1.36 -1.65 -22.05
N MET A 425 1.90 -0.96 -21.04
CA MET A 425 3.26 -0.42 -21.08
C MET A 425 4.32 -1.52 -21.08
N LEU A 426 4.10 -2.60 -20.33
CA LEU A 426 4.96 -3.78 -20.33
C LEU A 426 4.85 -4.55 -21.66
N ILE A 427 3.66 -4.64 -22.26
CA ILE A 427 3.48 -5.22 -23.59
C ILE A 427 4.26 -4.42 -24.63
N TYR A 428 4.12 -3.08 -24.63
CA TYR A 428 4.88 -2.19 -25.52
C TYR A 428 6.41 -2.35 -25.32
N ALA A 429 6.86 -2.39 -24.07
CA ALA A 429 8.26 -2.55 -23.74
C ALA A 429 8.80 -3.96 -24.02
N SER A 430 7.94 -4.98 -24.14
CA SER A 430 8.35 -6.35 -24.40
C SER A 430 9.01 -6.48 -25.78
N ARG A 431 10.13 -7.19 -25.83
CA ARG A 431 10.69 -7.69 -27.08
C ARG A 431 10.01 -9.03 -27.35
N ARG A 432 9.33 -9.17 -28.49
CA ARG A 432 9.06 -10.50 -29.02
C ARG A 432 10.44 -11.13 -29.22
N ARG A 433 10.77 -12.19 -28.48
CA ARG A 433 11.78 -13.12 -28.97
C ARG A 433 11.18 -13.63 -30.27
N LEU A 434 11.63 -13.11 -31.41
CA LEU A 434 11.74 -13.96 -32.58
C LEU A 434 12.47 -15.19 -32.04
N LEU A 435 11.79 -16.33 -32.05
CA LEU A 435 12.45 -17.61 -31.89
C LEU A 435 13.43 -17.68 -33.05
N THR A 436 14.60 -17.07 -32.89
CA THR A 436 15.75 -17.41 -33.71
C THR A 436 15.98 -18.86 -33.36
N TYR A 437 15.56 -19.74 -34.26
CA TYR A 437 15.93 -21.15 -34.34
C TYR A 437 17.48 -21.22 -34.41
N ARG A 438 18.15 -20.87 -33.31
CA ARG A 438 19.59 -21.06 -33.11
C ARG A 438 19.74 -22.51 -32.64
N GLY A 439 19.76 -23.44 -33.60
CA GLY A 439 20.05 -24.83 -33.29
C GLY A 439 19.59 -25.87 -34.30
N LEU A 440 18.75 -25.53 -35.28
CA LEU A 440 18.48 -26.43 -36.41
C LEU A 440 19.19 -25.91 -37.65
N PRO A 441 19.89 -26.78 -38.40
CA PRO A 441 20.50 -26.39 -39.66
C PRO A 441 19.41 -25.82 -40.57
N ILE A 442 19.61 -24.59 -41.04
CA ILE A 442 18.77 -24.00 -42.08
C ILE A 442 18.89 -24.94 -43.29
N PRO A 443 17.77 -25.52 -43.79
CA PRO A 443 17.79 -26.32 -45.00
C PRO A 443 18.47 -25.52 -46.13
N PRO A 444 19.36 -26.13 -46.94
CA PRO A 444 20.14 -25.41 -47.95
C PRO A 444 19.27 -24.56 -48.90
N GLU A 445 18.03 -24.99 -49.17
CA GLU A 445 17.06 -24.27 -50.01
C GLU A 445 16.65 -22.87 -49.48
N GLN A 446 16.79 -22.60 -48.18
CA GLN A 446 16.47 -21.28 -47.61
C GLN A 446 17.66 -20.31 -47.65
N LYS A 447 18.87 -20.76 -47.99
CA LYS A 447 20.03 -19.86 -48.12
C LYS A 447 20.04 -19.10 -49.45
N GLU A 448 19.51 -19.69 -50.53
CA GLU A 448 19.43 -19.02 -51.83
C GLU A 448 18.38 -17.89 -51.83
N LYS A 449 17.23 -18.08 -51.18
CA LYS A 449 16.18 -17.04 -51.09
C LYS A 449 16.48 -15.86 -50.15
N LEU A 450 17.60 -15.91 -49.44
CA LEU A 450 18.07 -14.81 -48.57
C LEU A 450 19.27 -14.07 -49.16
N ALA A 451 19.78 -14.53 -50.30
CA ALA A 451 20.87 -13.90 -51.05
C ALA A 451 20.38 -13.04 -52.23
N GLU A 452 19.08 -13.12 -52.56
CA GLU A 452 18.31 -12.14 -53.33
C GLU A 452 17.57 -11.20 -52.37
#